data_AF-A0AAE5P6U2-F1
#
_entry.id   AF-A0AAE5P6U2-F1
#
_cell.length_a   1.000
_cell.length_b   1.000
_cell.length_c   1.000
_cell.angle_alpha   90.00
_cell.angle_beta   90.00
_cell.angle_gamma   90.00
#
_symmetry.space_group_name_H-M   'P 1'
#
loop_
_entity.id
_entity.type
_entity.pdbx_description
1 polymer ?
#
loop_
_entity_poly.entity_id
_entity_poly.type
_entity_poly.pdbx_seq_one_letter_code
_entity_poly.pdbx_strand_id
1 'polypeptide(L)' 'MCFGAINKEVFYLGKRFKIIHIYSSGYCELGKIYDPFKVELALLNDITANSDDYNCLFLFN' A
#
# COMPACT_ATOMS: atom_id res chain seq x y z
N MET A 1 -3.76 -7.69 12.86
CA MET A 1 -4.43 -6.94 11.77
C MET A 1 -4.13 -5.47 11.95
N CYS A 2 -3.21 -4.92 11.15
CA CYS A 2 -2.80 -3.52 11.24
C CYS A 2 -3.76 -2.65 10.42
N PHE A 3 -4.76 -2.03 11.08
CA PHE A 3 -5.73 -1.13 10.46
C PHE A 3 -5.13 0.23 10.02
N GLY A 4 -3.87 0.51 10.35
CA GLY A 4 -3.23 1.82 10.13
C GLY A 4 -2.64 2.09 8.74
N ALA A 5 -2.75 1.16 7.78
CA ALA A 5 -2.16 1.29 6.45
C ALA A 5 -3.18 1.51 5.32
N ILE A 6 -4.49 1.39 5.60
CA ILE A 6 -5.55 1.62 4.62
C ILE A 6 -5.66 3.12 4.32
N ASN A 7 -5.90 3.47 3.06
CA ASN A 7 -5.91 4.83 2.49
C ASN A 7 -4.57 5.59 2.54
N LYS A 8 -3.46 4.91 2.87
CA LYS A 8 -2.13 5.53 2.78
C LYS A 8 -1.64 5.58 1.35
N GLU A 9 -0.98 6.69 1.02
CA GLU A 9 -0.30 6.85 -0.26
C GLU A 9 1.04 6.12 -0.26
N VAL A 10 1.25 5.32 -1.30
CA VAL A 10 2.46 4.52 -1.50
C VAL A 10 2.98 4.69 -2.92
N PHE A 11 4.29 4.48 -3.07
CA PHE A 11 4.92 4.40 -4.37
C PHE A 11 5.02 2.94 -4.83
N TYR A 12 4.57 2.70 -6.05
CA TYR A 12 4.67 1.40 -6.73
C TYR A 12 4.99 1.65 -8.21
N LEU A 13 6.02 0.99 -8.74
CA LEU A 13 6.47 1.14 -10.13
C LEU A 13 6.65 2.61 -10.58
N GLY A 14 7.18 3.46 -9.68
CA GLY A 14 7.42 4.88 -9.95
C GLY A 14 6.17 5.77 -9.99
N LYS A 15 5.00 5.25 -9.58
CA LYS A 15 3.73 5.99 -9.53
C LYS A 15 3.14 5.96 -8.13
N ARG A 16 2.25 6.90 -7.84
CA ARG A 16 1.55 7.00 -6.54
C ARG A 16 0.20 6.29 -6.58
N PHE A 17 -0.06 5.51 -5.55
CA PHE A 17 -1.29 4.77 -5.33
C PHE A 17 -1.75 4.93 -3.88
N LYS A 18 -2.97 4.51 -3.58
CA LYS A 18 -3.48 4.36 -2.22
C LYS A 18 -3.73 2.90 -1.91
N ILE A 19 -3.33 2.45 -0.73
CA ILE A 19 -3.68 1.10 -0.27
C ILE A 19 -5.18 1.07 0.03
N ILE A 20 -5.92 0.19 -0.64
CA ILE A 20 -7.35 -0.04 -0.40
C ILE A 20 -7.51 -1.20 0.58
N HIS A 21 -6.72 -2.25 0.39
CA HIS A 21 -6.85 -3.48 1.16
C HIS A 21 -5.48 -4.18 1.30
N ILE A 22 -5.27 -4.87 2.42
CA ILE A 22 -4.08 -5.68 2.67
C ILE A 22 -4.54 -7.09 3.04
N TYR A 23 -4.06 -8.07 2.30
CA TYR A 23 -4.33 -9.48 2.56
C TYR A 23 -3.31 -10.05 3.53
N SER A 24 -3.73 -11.04 4.31
CA SER A 24 -2.83 -11.83 5.17
C SER A 24 -1.78 -12.62 4.38
N SER A 25 -1.95 -12.77 3.06
CA SER A 25 -0.98 -13.38 2.15
C SER A 25 0.23 -12.49 1.82
N GLY A 26 0.27 -11.24 2.31
CA GLY A 26 1.32 -10.28 1.99
C GLY A 26 1.10 -9.51 0.68
N TYR A 27 -0.08 -9.66 0.06
CA TYR A 27 -0.51 -8.85 -1.07
C TYR A 27 -1.34 -7.65 -0.61
N CYS A 28 -1.37 -6.60 -1.41
CA CYS A 28 -2.22 -5.43 -1.20
C CYS A 28 -2.87 -4.96 -2.49
N GLU A 29 -4.07 -4.38 -2.36
CA GLU A 29 -4.78 -3.70 -3.43
C GLU A 29 -4.42 -2.22 -3.41
N LEU A 30 -4.01 -1.72 -4.56
CA LEU A 30 -3.57 -0.35 -4.78
C LEU A 30 -4.56 0.37 -5.70
N GLY A 31 -5.26 1.37 -5.19
CA GLY A 31 -6.10 2.26 -5.97
C GLY A 31 -5.30 3.41 -6.56
N LYS A 32 -5.56 3.79 -7.82
CA LYS A 32 -4.99 5.02 -8.36
C LYS A 32 -5.63 6.24 -7.70
N ILE A 33 -4.80 7.24 -7.36
CA ILE A 33 -5.26 8.47 -6.71
C ILE A 33 -6.31 9.20 -7.55
N TYR A 34 -6.14 9.22 -8.87
CA TYR A 34 -7.01 9.95 -9.81
C TYR A 34 -8.03 9.04 -10.52
N ASP A 35 -8.04 7.74 -10.26
CA ASP A 35 -8.94 6.79 -10.91
C ASP A 35 -9.35 5.70 -9.89
N PRO A 36 -10.44 5.92 -9.13
CA PRO A 36 -10.83 5.05 -8.03
C PRO A 36 -11.35 3.68 -8.49
N PHE A 37 -11.67 3.51 -9.77
CA PHE A 37 -12.15 2.24 -10.32
C PHE A 37 -11.02 1.34 -10.80
N LYS A 38 -9.79 1.87 -10.87
CA LYS A 38 -8.62 1.12 -11.32
C LYS A 38 -7.75 0.72 -10.13
N VAL A 39 -7.85 -0.57 -9.82
CA VAL A 39 -7.10 -1.23 -8.74
C VAL A 39 -6.00 -2.11 -9.33
N GLU A 40 -4.82 -2.08 -8.72
CA GLU A 40 -3.67 -2.92 -9.05
C GLU A 40 -3.30 -3.80 -7.83
N LEU A 41 -2.93 -5.05 -8.07
CA LEU A 41 -2.48 -5.97 -7.01
C LEU A 41 -0.95 -5.93 -6.94
N ALA A 42 -0.39 -5.69 -5.76
CA ALA A 42 1.05 -5.62 -5.54
C ALA A 42 1.45 -6.42 -4.29
N LEU A 43 2.68 -6.92 -4.27
CA LEU A 43 3.27 -7.45 -3.04
C LEU A 43 3.59 -6.28 -2.11
N LEU A 44 3.34 -6.47 -0.82
CA LEU A 44 3.59 -5.45 0.20
C LEU A 44 5.08 -5.07 0.28
N ASN A 45 5.98 -5.99 -0.09
CA ASN A 45 7.42 -5.74 -0.09
C ASN A 45 7.88 -4.91 -1.30
N ASP A 46 7.07 -4.83 -2.36
CA ASP A 46 7.40 -4.07 -3.58
C ASP A 46 6.94 -2.60 -3.50
N ILE A 47 6.15 -2.25 -2.48
CA ILE A 47 5.65 -0.90 -2.27
C ILE A 47 6.54 -0.14 -1.28
N THR A 48 6.77 1.14 -1.55
CA THR A 48 7.52 2.01 -0.64
C THR A 48 6.58 3.05 -0.06
N ALA A 49 6.48 3.10 1.27
CA ALA A 49 5.79 4.19 1.97
C ALA A 49 6.68 5.44 1.93
N ASN A 50 6.07 6.62 1.79
CA ASN A 50 6.81 7.87 1.98
C ASN A 50 7.36 7.91 3.42
N SER A 51 8.57 8.46 3.56
CA SER A 51 9.52 8.33 4.67
C SER A 51 9.07 8.79 6.07
N ASP A 52 7.82 9.20 6.26
CA ASP A 52 7.27 9.62 7.56
C ASP A 52 6.50 8.50 8.26
N ASP A 53 6.39 7.32 7.63
CA ASP A 53 5.48 6.26 8.03
C ASP A 53 6.13 4.86 8.12
N TYR A 54 7.43 4.84 8.38
CA TYR A 54 8.21 3.62 8.57
C TYR A 54 7.62 2.68 9.64
N ASN A 55 6.79 3.19 10.56
CA ASN A 55 6.11 2.37 11.58
C ASN A 55 5.12 1.35 11.00
N CYS A 56 4.60 1.50 9.79
CA CYS A 56 3.78 0.44 9.18
C CYS A 56 4.61 -0.64 8.49
N LEU A 57 5.79 -0.33 7.95
CA LEU A 57 6.66 -1.34 7.33
C LEU A 57 7.33 -2.24 8.38
N PHE A 58 7.65 -1.70 9.55
CA PHE A 58 8.28 -2.45 10.65
C PHE A 58 7.33 -3.34 11.48
N LEU A 59 6.01 -3.33 11.21
CA LEU A 59 5.04 -4.18 11.92
C LEU A 59 4.77 -5.53 11.24
N PHE A 60 5.47 -5.86 10.15
CA PHE A 60 5.28 -7.09 9.38
C PHE A 60 6.51 -8.01 9.38
N ASN A 61 7.51 -7.75 10.21
CA ASN A 61 8.67 -8.62 10.44
C ASN A 61 8.65 -9.18 11.85
#